data_AF-A0A4V1QQI8-F1
#
_entry.id   AF-A0A4V1QQI8-F1
#
_cell.length_a   1.000
_cell.length_b   1.000
_cell.length_c   1.000
_cell.angle_alpha   90.00
_cell.angle_beta   90.00
_cell.angle_gamma   90.00
#
_symmetry.space_group_name_H-M   'P 1'
#
loop_
_entity.id
_entity.type
_entity.pdbx_description
1 polymer ?
#
loop_
_entity_poly.entity_id
_entity_poly.type
_entity_poly.pdbx_seq_one_letter_code
_entity_poly.pdbx_strand_id
1 'polypeptide(L)'
;MKNSAKNLIFAALLGLSGCASMFGPAPAVGDTEAETVAKRGPPSAVYQDGGDRLLSYAPGYNGQYSYMARIGPDGRLKSYEQVWTNEKFALIKPNVSTSADVLRIVGAPSMVQHYARTPNIGWNYGYREAGAWNSMMTVYVDPNGVVRGLENGPDPRYERDGMFGFGM
;
A
#
# COMPACT_ATOMS: atom_id res chain seq x y z
N MET A 1 0.23 63.50 -32.98
CA MET A 1 0.81 63.57 -31.62
C MET A 1 0.26 62.39 -30.82
N LYS A 2 1.04 61.32 -30.63
CA LYS A 2 0.61 60.08 -29.97
C LYS A 2 1.63 59.72 -28.89
N ASN A 3 1.33 59.98 -27.62
CA ASN A 3 2.15 59.51 -26.50
C ASN A 3 1.28 58.80 -25.44
N SER A 4 1.72 57.58 -25.12
CA SER A 4 1.79 56.96 -23.79
C SER A 4 0.53 56.54 -23.03
N ALA A 5 0.41 55.22 -22.78
CA ALA A 5 0.51 54.63 -21.42
C ALA A 5 0.46 53.09 -21.51
N LYS A 6 1.62 52.44 -21.32
CA LYS A 6 1.97 51.63 -20.13
C LYS A 6 1.42 50.19 -20.14
N ASN A 7 2.31 49.30 -20.55
CA ASN A 7 2.28 47.85 -20.32
C ASN A 7 1.86 47.52 -18.88
N LEU A 8 0.93 46.58 -18.72
CA LEU A 8 0.81 45.72 -17.54
C LEU A 8 0.39 44.33 -18.01
N ILE A 9 1.39 43.58 -18.48
CA ILE A 9 1.32 42.13 -18.62
C ILE A 9 1.50 41.59 -17.19
N PHE A 10 0.42 41.17 -16.54
CA PHE A 10 0.51 40.40 -15.30
C PHE A 10 0.52 38.91 -15.66
N ALA A 11 1.72 38.42 -15.95
CA ALA A 11 2.01 37.00 -16.02
C ALA A 11 2.02 36.44 -14.58
N ALA A 12 0.89 35.89 -14.13
CA ALA A 12 0.85 35.05 -12.94
C ALA A 12 1.21 33.61 -13.32
N LEU A 13 2.50 33.41 -13.57
CA LEU A 13 3.14 32.09 -13.58
C LEU A 13 3.57 31.73 -12.15
N LEU A 14 3.51 30.43 -11.86
CA LEU A 14 4.17 29.69 -10.77
C LEU A 14 3.32 29.39 -9.53
N GLY A 15 2.75 28.18 -9.59
CA GLY A 15 2.28 27.43 -8.45
C GLY A 15 1.98 25.97 -8.80
N LEU A 16 2.74 25.35 -9.71
CA LEU A 16 2.77 23.88 -9.77
C LEU A 16 3.52 23.44 -8.51
N SER A 17 2.80 23.23 -7.42
CA SER A 17 3.27 22.38 -6.34
C SER A 17 3.64 21.04 -6.99
N GLY A 18 4.94 20.80 -7.09
CA GLY A 18 5.45 19.56 -7.67
C GLY A 18 4.79 18.40 -6.95
N CYS A 19 4.12 17.53 -7.71
CA CYS A 19 3.82 16.20 -7.23
C CYS A 19 5.15 15.63 -6.76
N ALA A 20 5.30 15.49 -5.43
CA ALA A 20 6.45 14.84 -4.82
C ALA A 20 6.71 13.57 -5.65
N SER A 21 7.88 13.51 -6.27
CA SER A 21 8.16 12.44 -7.22
C SER A 21 8.06 11.13 -6.47
N MET A 22 7.00 10.37 -6.71
CA MET A 22 6.83 9.01 -6.22
C MET A 22 8.02 8.12 -6.63
N PHE A 23 8.88 8.61 -7.54
CA PHE A 23 10.08 8.01 -8.10
C PHE A 23 11.41 8.59 -7.55
N GLY A 24 11.41 9.22 -6.37
CA GLY A 24 12.66 9.55 -5.68
C GLY A 24 13.44 8.29 -5.28
N PRO A 25 14.76 8.39 -5.01
CA PRO A 25 15.54 7.26 -4.49
C PRO A 25 14.86 6.68 -3.25
N ALA A 26 14.98 5.36 -3.07
CA ALA A 26 14.42 4.72 -1.87
C ALA A 26 15.05 5.30 -0.59
N PRO A 27 14.25 5.45 0.48
CA PRO A 27 14.79 5.75 1.80
C PRO A 27 15.89 4.77 2.15
N ALA A 28 17.00 5.28 2.67
CA ALA A 28 18.16 4.52 3.06
C ALA A 28 18.09 4.21 4.55
N VAL A 29 18.56 3.02 4.95
CA VAL A 29 18.68 2.67 6.37
C VAL A 29 19.48 3.75 7.10
N GLY A 30 18.98 4.20 8.24
CA GLY A 30 19.53 5.31 9.01
C GLY A 30 18.89 6.67 8.74
N ASP A 31 18.15 6.86 7.65
CA ASP A 31 17.34 8.06 7.41
C ASP A 31 16.39 8.30 8.59
N THR A 32 16.14 9.55 8.96
CA THR A 32 15.10 9.91 9.93
C THR A 32 13.70 9.62 9.40
N GLU A 33 12.70 9.51 10.28
CA GLU A 33 11.28 9.43 9.88
C GLU A 33 10.90 10.60 8.95
N ALA A 34 11.38 11.82 9.25
CA ALA A 34 11.12 13.01 8.44
C ALA A 34 11.73 12.92 7.03
N GLU A 35 12.97 12.44 6.91
CA GLU A 35 13.62 12.23 5.60
C GLU A 35 12.91 11.13 4.79
N THR A 36 12.47 10.06 5.44
CA THR A 36 11.69 8.98 4.82
C THR A 36 10.39 9.53 4.24
N VAL A 37 9.66 10.32 5.03
CA VAL A 37 8.42 10.99 4.59
C VAL A 37 8.69 12.03 3.49
N ALA A 38 9.80 12.77 3.56
CA ALA A 38 10.17 13.71 2.50
C ALA A 38 10.46 13.01 1.16
N LYS A 39 11.07 11.82 1.19
CA LYS A 39 11.40 11.03 -0.01
C LYS A 39 10.20 10.26 -0.60
N ARG A 40 9.25 9.84 0.24
CA ARG A 40 8.12 8.99 -0.17
C ARG A 40 6.75 9.66 -0.14
N GLY A 41 6.65 10.82 0.49
CA GLY A 41 5.38 11.44 0.84
C GLY A 41 4.80 10.92 2.16
N PRO A 42 3.61 11.41 2.54
CA PRO A 42 2.94 10.94 3.74
C PRO A 42 2.56 9.45 3.62
N PRO A 43 2.72 8.66 4.70
CA PRO A 43 2.29 7.26 4.69
C PRO A 43 0.77 7.15 4.62
N SER A 44 0.27 6.07 4.04
CA SER A 44 -1.17 5.78 3.98
C SER A 44 -1.72 5.35 5.34
N ALA A 45 -0.89 4.71 6.16
CA ALA A 45 -1.23 4.31 7.52
C ALA A 45 0.04 4.17 8.37
N VAL A 46 -0.13 4.28 9.69
CA VAL A 46 0.95 4.04 10.65
C VAL A 46 0.52 3.01 11.68
N TYR A 47 1.36 2.00 11.90
CA TYR A 47 1.12 0.96 12.90
C TYR A 47 2.24 0.97 13.96
N GLN A 48 1.90 0.58 15.19
CA GLN A 48 2.89 0.36 16.26
C GLN A 48 3.26 -1.12 16.29
N ASP A 49 4.55 -1.43 16.42
CA ASP A 49 5.07 -2.79 16.55
C ASP A 49 6.14 -2.83 17.64
N GLY A 50 5.69 -3.02 18.89
CA GLY A 50 6.54 -2.84 20.06
C GLY A 50 7.04 -1.40 20.18
N GLY A 51 8.37 -1.20 20.15
CA GLY A 51 8.99 0.13 20.14
C GLY A 51 9.17 0.73 18.74
N ASP A 52 8.82 -0.02 17.68
CA ASP A 52 8.97 0.43 16.30
C ASP A 52 7.68 1.03 15.76
N ARG A 53 7.83 1.97 14.82
CA ARG A 53 6.72 2.54 14.03
C ARG A 53 6.80 2.02 12.61
N LEU A 54 5.69 1.49 12.11
CA LEU A 54 5.57 1.00 10.74
C LEU A 54 4.82 2.01 9.90
N LEU A 55 5.49 2.63 8.94
CA LEU A 55 4.88 3.52 7.97
C LEU A 55 4.51 2.72 6.73
N SER A 56 3.22 2.54 6.50
CA SER A 56 2.68 1.82 5.35
C SER A 56 2.51 2.77 4.17
N TYR A 57 2.91 2.31 2.98
CA TYR A 57 2.76 3.00 1.71
C TYR A 57 1.97 2.11 0.75
N ALA A 58 0.65 2.09 0.94
CA ALA A 58 -0.25 1.31 0.10
C ALA A 58 -0.53 2.02 -1.23
N PRO A 59 -0.53 1.32 -2.37
CA PRO A 59 -0.56 1.93 -3.71
C PRO A 59 -1.98 2.31 -4.20
N GLY A 60 -2.95 2.43 -3.27
CA GLY A 60 -4.37 2.60 -3.60
C GLY A 60 -5.00 1.36 -4.23
N TYR A 61 -6.23 1.49 -4.73
CA TYR A 61 -7.00 0.36 -5.25
C TYR A 61 -6.26 -0.37 -6.38
N ASN A 62 -5.83 0.32 -7.44
CA ASN A 62 -5.22 -0.28 -8.65
C ASN A 62 -3.75 -0.69 -8.51
N GLY A 63 -3.15 -0.53 -7.34
CA GLY A 63 -1.75 -0.87 -7.16
C GLY A 63 -1.51 -2.36 -6.93
N GLN A 64 -0.26 -2.79 -7.19
CA GLN A 64 0.20 -4.17 -7.02
C GLN A 64 1.44 -4.30 -6.12
N TYR A 65 1.94 -3.17 -5.62
CA TYR A 65 3.16 -3.07 -4.83
C TYR A 65 2.91 -2.16 -3.63
N SER A 66 2.91 -2.74 -2.43
CA SER A 66 2.84 -1.98 -1.17
C SER A 66 4.18 -2.07 -0.48
N TYR A 67 4.60 -0.97 0.13
CA TYR A 67 5.87 -0.87 0.86
C TYR A 67 5.63 -0.50 2.32
N MET A 68 6.56 -0.90 3.18
CA MET A 68 6.54 -0.52 4.58
C MET A 68 7.92 -0.10 5.05
N ALA A 69 8.00 1.09 5.66
CA ALA A 69 9.17 1.56 6.38
C ALA A 69 9.03 1.19 7.86
N ARG A 70 10.06 0.58 8.44
CA ARG A 70 10.17 0.34 9.88
C ARG A 70 11.09 1.38 10.48
N ILE A 71 10.55 2.24 11.33
CA ILE A 71 11.27 3.25 12.11
C ILE A 71 11.53 2.69 13.50
N GLY A 72 12.79 2.72 13.93
CA GLY A 72 13.18 2.31 15.28
C GLY A 72 12.76 3.30 16.36
N PRO A 73 12.91 2.92 17.65
CA PRO A 73 12.65 3.83 18.77
C PRO A 73 13.62 5.04 18.80
N ASP A 74 14.72 4.97 18.05
CA ASP A 74 15.68 6.06 17.82
C ASP A 74 15.21 7.06 16.74
N GLY A 75 14.04 6.84 16.15
CA GLY A 75 13.47 7.70 15.11
C GLY A 75 14.13 7.52 13.73
N ARG A 76 14.91 6.46 13.54
CA ARG A 76 15.62 6.17 12.28
C ARG A 76 15.08 4.93 11.58
N LEU A 77 15.17 4.94 10.26
CA LEU A 77 14.75 3.86 9.39
C LEU A 77 15.63 2.64 9.58
N LYS A 78 15.03 1.54 10.01
CA LYS A 78 15.65 0.21 10.12
C LYS A 78 15.53 -0.57 8.80
N SER A 79 14.39 -0.50 8.14
CA SER A 79 14.15 -1.17 6.86
C SER A 79 13.07 -0.47 6.04
N TYR A 80 13.15 -0.62 4.71
CA TYR A 80 12.11 -0.22 3.76
C TYR A 80 11.97 -1.34 2.73
N GLU A 81 10.83 -2.03 2.74
CA GLU A 81 10.65 -3.26 1.95
C GLU A 81 9.26 -3.35 1.33
N GLN A 82 9.14 -4.10 0.23
CA GLN A 82 7.84 -4.48 -0.33
C GLN A 82 7.19 -5.53 0.56
N VAL A 83 5.92 -5.33 0.89
CA VAL A 83 5.19 -6.19 1.83
C VAL A 83 4.07 -7.03 1.21
N TRP A 84 3.64 -6.72 -0.03
CA TRP A 84 2.71 -7.58 -0.77
C TRP A 84 3.50 -8.59 -1.58
N THR A 85 3.95 -9.65 -0.90
CA THR A 85 4.69 -10.78 -1.47
C THR A 85 4.29 -12.09 -0.79
N ASN A 86 4.50 -13.22 -1.47
CA ASN A 86 4.18 -14.55 -0.94
C ASN A 86 4.88 -14.84 0.38
N GLU A 87 6.14 -14.40 0.50
CA GLU A 87 6.95 -14.60 1.70
C GLU A 87 6.34 -13.88 2.91
N LYS A 88 5.80 -12.67 2.70
CA LYS A 88 5.15 -11.89 3.77
C LYS A 88 3.79 -12.45 4.12
N PHE A 89 2.97 -12.82 3.12
CA PHE A 89 1.68 -13.47 3.37
C PHE A 89 1.84 -14.80 4.12
N ALA A 90 2.90 -15.56 3.86
CA ALA A 90 3.19 -16.81 4.55
C ALA A 90 3.47 -16.65 6.06
N LEU A 91 3.78 -15.43 6.53
CA LEU A 91 3.92 -15.13 7.96
C LEU A 91 2.57 -15.09 8.68
N ILE A 92 1.47 -14.87 7.96
CA ILE A 92 0.11 -14.85 8.53
C ILE A 92 -0.35 -16.29 8.76
N LYS A 93 -0.72 -16.60 10.00
CA LYS A 93 -1.11 -17.95 10.43
C LYS A 93 -2.61 -18.00 10.73
N PRO A 94 -3.39 -18.81 10.00
CA PRO A 94 -4.81 -19.01 10.31
C PRO A 94 -5.02 -19.49 11.75
N ASN A 95 -6.07 -19.00 12.39
CA ASN A 95 -6.47 -19.23 13.78
C ASN A 95 -5.46 -18.76 14.84
N VAL A 96 -4.39 -18.06 14.44
CA VAL A 96 -3.37 -17.51 15.34
C VAL A 96 -3.21 -16.01 15.13
N SER A 97 -3.01 -15.58 13.89
CA SER A 97 -2.87 -14.17 13.54
C SER A 97 -4.19 -13.44 13.66
N THR A 98 -4.10 -12.19 14.09
CA THR A 98 -5.20 -11.22 14.14
C THR A 98 -5.16 -10.27 12.96
N SER A 99 -6.24 -9.53 12.73
CA SER A 99 -6.30 -8.44 11.76
C SER A 99 -5.21 -7.38 12.01
N ALA A 100 -4.89 -7.10 13.27
CA ALA A 100 -3.79 -6.20 13.63
C ALA A 100 -2.42 -6.77 13.23
N ASP A 101 -2.21 -8.08 13.34
CA ASP A 101 -0.98 -8.73 12.84
C ASP A 101 -0.90 -8.61 11.32
N VAL A 102 -2.00 -8.84 10.60
CA VAL A 102 -2.05 -8.69 9.14
C VAL A 102 -1.65 -7.27 8.72
N LEU A 103 -2.22 -6.24 9.35
CA LEU A 103 -1.87 -4.84 9.08
C LEU A 103 -0.39 -4.54 9.38
N ARG A 104 0.19 -5.15 10.43
CA ARG A 104 1.62 -5.01 10.74
C ARG A 104 2.55 -5.78 9.81
N ILE A 105 2.07 -6.82 9.14
CA ILE A 105 2.89 -7.65 8.23
C ILE A 105 2.80 -7.10 6.80
N VAL A 106 1.59 -6.85 6.29
CA VAL A 106 1.32 -6.52 4.88
C VAL A 106 0.61 -5.18 4.66
N GLY A 107 0.30 -4.45 5.73
CA GLY A 107 -0.43 -3.18 5.64
C GLY A 107 -1.91 -3.35 5.29
N ALA A 108 -2.54 -2.23 4.98
CA ALA A 108 -3.95 -2.18 4.62
C ALA A 108 -4.24 -2.92 3.30
N PRO A 109 -5.40 -3.59 3.17
CA PRO A 109 -5.81 -4.20 1.91
C PRO A 109 -6.16 -3.16 0.83
N SER A 110 -6.08 -3.56 -0.44
CA SER A 110 -6.60 -2.76 -1.55
C SER A 110 -8.13 -2.66 -1.54
N MET A 111 -8.80 -3.71 -1.06
CA MET A 111 -10.25 -3.80 -1.01
C MET A 111 -10.71 -4.65 0.17
N VAL A 112 -11.81 -4.24 0.80
CA VAL A 112 -12.50 -5.04 1.82
C VAL A 112 -13.81 -5.53 1.23
N GLN A 113 -14.03 -6.84 1.23
CA GLN A 113 -15.21 -7.49 0.69
C GLN A 113 -16.04 -8.10 1.82
N HIS A 114 -17.34 -7.81 1.83
CA HIS A 114 -18.30 -8.44 2.72
C HIS A 114 -19.05 -9.54 1.97
N TYR A 115 -19.27 -10.68 2.63
CA TYR A 115 -19.97 -11.82 2.03
C TYR A 115 -21.37 -11.95 2.63
N ALA A 116 -22.38 -12.21 1.80
CA ALA A 116 -23.76 -12.34 2.27
C ALA A 116 -24.02 -13.59 3.14
N ARG A 117 -23.21 -14.65 2.95
CA ARG A 117 -23.43 -15.99 3.54
C ARG A 117 -22.53 -16.30 4.74
N THR A 118 -21.58 -15.44 5.06
CA THR A 118 -20.65 -15.63 6.19
C THR A 118 -20.43 -14.29 6.87
N PRO A 119 -20.30 -14.26 8.21
CA PRO A 119 -19.98 -13.03 8.93
C PRO A 119 -18.51 -12.61 8.75
N ASN A 120 -17.68 -13.44 8.12
CA ASN A 120 -16.29 -13.11 7.84
C ASN A 120 -16.20 -12.04 6.74
N ILE A 121 -15.14 -11.24 6.80
CA ILE A 121 -14.79 -10.26 5.77
C ILE A 121 -13.52 -10.71 5.03
N GLY A 122 -13.47 -10.46 3.74
CA GLY A 122 -12.32 -10.73 2.88
C GLY A 122 -11.48 -9.47 2.72
N TRP A 123 -10.23 -9.51 3.15
CA TRP A 123 -9.25 -8.47 2.88
C TRP A 123 -8.45 -8.84 1.65
N ASN A 124 -8.67 -8.11 0.57
CA ASN A 124 -8.15 -8.43 -0.75
C ASN A 124 -6.94 -7.56 -1.06
N TYR A 125 -5.86 -8.23 -1.44
CA TYR A 125 -4.57 -7.67 -1.80
C TYR A 125 -4.25 -8.07 -3.23
N GLY A 126 -4.52 -7.20 -4.19
CA GLY A 126 -4.06 -7.41 -5.55
C GLY A 126 -2.57 -7.10 -5.65
N TYR A 127 -1.75 -8.05 -6.06
CA TYR A 127 -0.30 -7.93 -6.04
C TYR A 127 0.36 -8.62 -7.23
N ARG A 128 1.61 -8.24 -7.50
CA ARG A 128 2.42 -8.88 -8.55
C ARG A 128 3.14 -10.09 -7.99
N GLU A 129 2.53 -11.26 -8.10
CA GLU A 129 3.11 -12.49 -7.59
C GLU A 129 4.36 -12.89 -8.37
N ALA A 130 5.46 -13.10 -7.64
CA ALA A 130 6.80 -13.37 -8.18
C ALA A 130 7.25 -12.38 -9.29
N GLY A 131 6.72 -11.15 -9.28
CA GLY A 131 6.99 -10.14 -10.31
C GLY A 131 6.33 -10.40 -11.67
N ALA A 132 5.64 -11.53 -11.85
CA ALA A 132 5.15 -11.97 -13.16
C ALA A 132 3.62 -12.03 -13.25
N TRP A 133 2.94 -12.52 -12.22
CA TRP A 133 1.52 -12.85 -12.28
C TRP A 133 0.67 -11.79 -11.58
N ASN A 134 -0.48 -11.45 -12.18
CA ASN A 134 -1.46 -10.58 -11.53
C ASN A 134 -2.33 -11.46 -10.63
N SER A 135 -2.02 -11.46 -9.34
CA SER A 135 -2.67 -12.33 -8.35
C SER A 135 -3.38 -11.51 -7.30
N MET A 136 -4.36 -12.12 -6.64
CA MET A 136 -5.07 -11.55 -5.52
C MET A 136 -4.98 -12.51 -4.33
N MET A 137 -4.37 -12.02 -3.25
CA MET A 137 -4.40 -12.69 -1.96
C MET A 137 -5.60 -12.18 -1.18
N THR A 138 -6.45 -13.10 -0.73
CA THR A 138 -7.60 -12.83 0.13
C THR A 138 -7.31 -13.36 1.52
N VAL A 139 -7.34 -12.48 2.53
CA VAL A 139 -7.24 -12.87 3.94
C VAL A 139 -8.63 -12.80 4.57
N TYR A 140 -9.15 -13.92 5.03
CA TYR A 140 -10.46 -13.98 5.69
C TYR A 140 -10.32 -13.67 7.17
N VAL A 141 -11.02 -12.63 7.62
CA VAL A 141 -11.03 -12.19 9.02
C VAL A 141 -12.43 -12.37 9.59
N ASP A 142 -12.54 -12.97 10.77
CA ASP A 142 -13.82 -13.13 11.46
C ASP A 142 -14.22 -11.85 12.25
N PRO A 143 -15.45 -11.79 12.79
CA PRO A 143 -15.90 -10.62 13.57
C PRO A 143 -15.07 -10.34 14.84
N ASN A 144 -14.34 -11.33 15.37
CA ASN A 144 -13.44 -11.15 16.51
C ASN A 144 -12.05 -10.66 16.09
N GLY A 145 -11.83 -10.43 14.78
CA GLY A 145 -10.56 -10.00 14.23
C GLY A 145 -9.54 -11.13 14.08
N VAL A 146 -9.95 -12.40 14.12
CA VAL A 146 -9.05 -13.54 13.95
C VAL A 146 -9.01 -13.96 12.47
N VAL A 147 -7.82 -14.19 11.94
CA VAL A 147 -7.65 -14.71 10.58
C VAL A 147 -8.11 -16.16 10.53
N ARG A 148 -9.03 -16.49 9.63
CA ARG A 148 -9.57 -17.84 9.45
C ARG A 148 -8.96 -18.59 8.28
N GLY A 149 -8.43 -17.88 7.29
CA GLY A 149 -7.80 -18.49 6.12
C GLY A 149 -7.19 -17.45 5.20
N LEU A 150 -6.36 -17.94 4.29
CA LEU A 150 -5.81 -17.18 3.18
C LEU A 150 -6.10 -17.96 1.89
N GLU A 151 -6.42 -17.24 0.83
CA GLU A 151 -6.63 -17.80 -0.50
C GLU A 151 -5.89 -16.93 -1.52
N ASN A 152 -5.07 -17.55 -2.37
CA ASN A 152 -4.42 -16.87 -3.49
C ASN A 152 -5.09 -17.32 -4.80
N GLY A 153 -5.43 -16.37 -5.64
CA GLY A 153 -6.02 -16.63 -6.95
C GLY A 153 -5.63 -15.58 -7.97
N PRO A 154 -6.06 -15.72 -9.23
CA PRO A 154 -5.90 -14.67 -10.23
C PRO A 154 -6.63 -13.39 -9.80
N ASP A 155 -6.06 -12.23 -10.10
CA ASP A 155 -6.69 -10.94 -9.82
C ASP A 155 -7.80 -10.65 -10.85
N PRO A 156 -9.09 -10.60 -10.45
CA PRO A 156 -10.21 -10.41 -11.37
C PRO A 156 -10.13 -9.10 -12.15
N ARG A 157 -9.37 -8.12 -11.68
CA ARG A 157 -9.17 -6.83 -12.37
C ARG A 157 -8.35 -6.96 -13.66
N TYR A 158 -7.59 -8.05 -13.79
CA TYR A 158 -6.71 -8.32 -14.93
C TYR A 158 -7.16 -9.55 -15.74
N GLU A 159 -8.25 -10.18 -15.34
CA GLU A 159 -8.91 -11.22 -16.12
C GLU A 159 -9.70 -10.56 -17.27
N ARG A 160 -9.06 -10.47 -18.44
CA ARG A 160 -9.75 -10.15 -19.69
C ARG A 160 -10.46 -11.42 -20.16
N ASP A 161 -11.79 -11.41 -20.24
CA ASP A 161 -12.67 -12.40 -20.87
C ASP A 161 -11.98 -13.71 -21.31
N GLY A 162 -12.00 -14.73 -20.44
CA GLY A 162 -11.93 -16.13 -20.87
C GLY A 162 -10.56 -16.80 -21.06
N MET A 163 -9.48 -16.40 -20.35
CA MET A 163 -8.20 -17.14 -20.44
C MET A 163 -7.99 -18.24 -19.38
N PHE A 164 -8.77 -18.22 -18.30
CA PHE A 164 -8.85 -19.35 -17.35
C PHE A 164 -10.32 -19.70 -17.14
N GLY A 165 -10.76 -20.74 -17.84
CA GLY A 165 -12.17 -21.09 -17.96
C GLY A 165 -12.83 -21.45 -16.64
N PHE A 166 -13.79 -20.62 -16.24
CA PHE A 166 -15.09 -21.07 -15.72
C PHE A 166 -16.17 -20.21 -16.37
N GLY A 167 -16.39 -20.46 -17.66
CA GLY A 167 -17.70 -20.18 -18.25
C GLY A 167 -18.69 -21.15 -17.61
N MET A 168 -19.61 -20.61 -16.82
CA MET A 168 -20.94 -21.16 -16.62
C MET A 168 -21.95 -20.15 -17.15
#